data_AF-A0A936C8Q8-F1
#
_entry.id   AF-A0A936C8Q8-F1
#
_cell.length_a   1.000
_cell.length_b   1.000
_cell.length_c   1.000
_cell.angle_alpha   90.00
_cell.angle_beta   90.00
_cell.angle_gamma   90.00
#
_symmetry.space_group_name_H-M   'P 1'
#
loop_
_entity.id
_entity.type
_entity.pdbx_description
1 polymer ?
#
loop_
_entity_poly.entity_id
_entity_poly.type
_entity_poly.pdbx_seq_one_letter_code
_entity_poly.pdbx_strand_id
1 'polypeptide(L)'
;MTDHQRFVLGVRGEFACFTRPEMKVERVSYDVITPSAARAIFEAIFFKPAVRWKVRRIEVLAPIRWMNLRRNEVASVVSTRNVQQAMKQGTGN
;
A
#
# COMPACT_ATOMS: atom_id res chain seq x y z
N MET A 1 20.02 -20.54 -21.78
CA MET A 1 19.55 -19.74 -20.63
C MET A 1 19.56 -18.28 -21.06
N THR A 2 18.39 -17.65 -21.22
CA THR A 2 18.30 -16.23 -21.55
C THR A 2 18.75 -15.42 -20.33
N ASP A 3 19.89 -14.75 -20.44
CA ASP A 3 20.33 -13.81 -19.42
C ASP A 3 19.45 -12.55 -19.51
N HIS A 4 18.57 -12.39 -18.53
CA HIS A 4 17.73 -11.21 -18.43
C HIS A 4 18.51 -10.14 -17.67
N GLN A 5 18.61 -8.94 -18.25
CA GLN A 5 19.21 -7.79 -17.58
C GLN A 5 18.58 -7.59 -16.20
N ARG A 6 19.42 -7.52 -15.17
CA ARG A 6 18.99 -7.34 -13.78
C ARG A 6 19.17 -5.90 -13.38
N PHE A 7 18.15 -5.36 -12.72
CA PHE A 7 18.16 -4.02 -12.16
C PHE A 7 18.16 -4.13 -10.63
N VAL A 8 18.93 -3.27 -9.97
CA VAL A 8 19.01 -3.16 -8.51
C VAL A 8 18.61 -1.74 -8.14
N LEU A 9 17.73 -1.61 -7.15
CA LEU A 9 17.22 -0.33 -6.69
C LEU A 9 17.38 -0.24 -5.17
N GLY A 10 18.08 0.80 -4.71
CA GLY A 10 18.14 1.15 -3.29
C GLY A 10 16.94 2.02 -2.92
N VAL A 11 16.08 1.52 -2.03
CA VAL A 11 14.90 2.24 -1.54
C VAL A 11 15.05 2.51 -0.04
N ARG A 12 14.81 3.74 0.40
CA ARG A 12 14.83 4.17 1.80
C ARG A 12 13.71 5.17 2.07
N GLY A 13 13.27 5.24 3.32
CA GLY A 13 12.30 6.22 3.81
C GLY A 13 12.33 6.26 5.34
N GLU A 14 11.80 7.33 5.92
CA GLU A 14 11.72 7.49 7.39
C GLU A 14 10.73 6.49 8.01
N PHE A 15 9.64 6.21 7.31
CA PHE A 15 8.59 5.28 7.72
C PHE A 15 8.20 4.35 6.57
N ALA A 16 7.71 3.16 6.91
CA ALA A 16 7.13 2.22 5.97
C ALA A 16 5.93 1.51 6.59
N CYS A 17 4.90 1.21 5.78
CA CYS A 17 3.76 0.42 6.20
C CYS A 17 3.33 -0.51 5.06
N PHE A 18 3.70 -1.78 5.15
CA PHE A 18 3.31 -2.85 4.24
C PHE A 18 2.17 -3.64 4.88
N THR A 19 0.95 -3.12 4.77
CA THR A 19 -0.19 -3.57 5.58
C THR A 19 -0.48 -5.07 5.43
N ARG A 20 -0.59 -5.75 6.58
CA ARG A 20 -1.11 -7.11 6.72
C ARG A 20 -2.62 -7.11 6.46
N PRO A 21 -3.15 -7.91 5.52
CA PRO A 21 -4.55 -7.84 5.12
C PRO A 21 -5.52 -8.30 6.22
N GLU A 22 -5.04 -9.06 7.21
CA GLU A 22 -5.86 -9.59 8.31
C GLU A 22 -6.27 -8.50 9.31
N MET A 23 -5.50 -7.40 9.39
CA MET A 23 -5.68 -6.34 10.39
C MET A 23 -6.20 -5.06 9.71
N LYS A 24 -7.52 -5.04 9.48
CA LYS A 24 -8.17 -4.01 8.65
C LYS A 24 -8.45 -2.70 9.39
N VAL A 25 -8.68 -2.76 10.70
CA VAL A 25 -9.01 -1.60 11.55
C VAL A 25 -7.72 -0.90 12.00
N GLU A 26 -6.76 -1.67 12.51
CA GLU A 26 -5.44 -1.18 12.88
C GLU A 26 -4.41 -1.69 11.88
N ARG A 27 -3.77 -0.77 11.15
CA ARG A 27 -2.80 -1.16 10.11
C ARG A 27 -1.50 -1.60 10.75
N VAL A 28 -1.24 -2.90 10.72
CA VAL A 28 0.03 -3.48 11.12
C VAL A 28 0.84 -3.81 9.87
N SER A 29 2.09 -3.37 9.82
CA SER A 29 3.00 -3.66 8.70
C SER A 29 3.52 -5.10 8.77
N TYR A 30 3.88 -5.68 7.63
CA TYR A 30 4.88 -6.75 7.58
C TYR A 30 6.24 -6.22 8.01
N ASP A 31 7.08 -7.12 8.48
CA ASP A 31 8.44 -6.85 8.97
C ASP A 31 9.36 -6.35 7.84
N VAL A 32 9.07 -6.77 6.60
CA VAL A 32 9.82 -6.44 5.39
C VAL A 32 8.86 -6.05 4.26
N ILE A 33 9.38 -5.34 3.26
CA ILE A 33 8.64 -5.01 2.04
C ILE A 33 8.13 -6.28 1.34
N THR A 34 6.87 -6.26 0.90
CA THR A 34 6.28 -7.38 0.15
C THR A 34 6.74 -7.34 -1.32
N PRO A 35 6.83 -8.48 -2.02
CA PRO A 35 7.16 -8.49 -3.45
C PRO A 35 6.22 -7.65 -4.31
N SER A 36 4.94 -7.56 -3.94
CA SER A 36 3.96 -6.71 -4.63
C SER A 36 4.26 -5.22 -4.47
N ALA A 37 4.63 -4.77 -3.27
CA ALA A 37 5.06 -3.40 -3.02
C ALA A 37 6.38 -3.07 -3.73
N ALA A 38 7.36 -3.98 -3.68
CA ALA A 38 8.63 -3.81 -4.39
C ALA A 38 8.42 -3.69 -5.91
N ARG A 39 7.55 -4.53 -6.50
CA ARG A 39 7.15 -4.42 -7.91
C ARG A 39 6.51 -3.06 -8.21
N ALA A 40 5.61 -2.59 -7.35
CA ALA A 40 4.94 -1.30 -7.53
C ALA A 40 5.93 -0.12 -7.55
N ILE A 41 7.01 -0.17 -6.75
CA ILE A 41 8.06 0.85 -6.79
C ILE A 41 8.76 0.88 -8.15
N PHE A 42 9.11 -0.28 -8.72
CA PHE A 42 9.67 -0.33 -10.08
C PHE A 42 8.68 0.19 -11.13
N GLU A 43 7.40 -0.16 -11.03
CA GLU A 43 6.34 0.33 -11.92
C GLU A 43 6.14 1.85 -11.81
N ALA A 44 6.29 2.42 -10.62
CA ALA A 44 6.22 3.87 -10.41
C ALA A 44 7.38 4.63 -11.08
N ILE A 45 8.56 4.01 -11.20
CA ILE A 45 9.70 4.59 -11.93
C ILE A 45 9.50 4.43 -13.44
N PHE A 46 9.15 3.22 -13.88
CA PHE A 46 8.88 2.94 -15.28
C PHE A 46 7.86 1.83 -15.47
N PHE A 47 6.80 2.15 -16.20
CA PHE A 47 5.77 1.19 -16.58
C PHE A 47 5.35 1.37 -18.04
N LYS A 48 5.25 0.25 -18.74
CA LYS A 48 4.52 0.11 -20.01
C LYS A 48 3.73 -1.20 -19.98
N PRO A 49 2.57 -1.31 -20.66
CA PRO A 49 1.79 -2.55 -20.70
C PRO A 49 2.60 -3.77 -21.18
N ALA A 50 3.56 -3.57 -22.07
CA ALA A 50 4.47 -4.60 -22.60
C ALA A 50 5.59 -5.02 -21.62
N VAL A 51 5.74 -4.34 -20.48
CA VAL A 51 6.81 -4.56 -19.50
C VAL A 51 6.23 -5.13 -18.22
N ARG A 52 6.95 -6.11 -17.64
CA ARG A 52 6.58 -6.75 -16.38
C ARG A 52 7.82 -6.90 -15.50
N TRP A 53 7.76 -6.27 -14.34
CA TRP A 53 8.82 -6.37 -13.32
C TRP A 53 8.61 -7.65 -12.50
N LYS A 54 9.64 -8.51 -12.48
CA LYS A 54 9.67 -9.73 -11.65
C LYS A 54 10.69 -9.56 -10.54
N VAL A 55 10.21 -9.40 -9.31
CA VAL A 55 11.06 -9.33 -8.13
C VAL A 55 11.73 -10.69 -7.91
N ARG A 56 13.06 -10.70 -7.80
CA ARG A 56 13.83 -11.94 -7.57
C ARG A 56 14.43 -12.03 -6.17
N ARG A 57 14.81 -10.89 -5.60
CA ARG A 57 15.45 -10.79 -4.29
C ARG A 57 15.08 -9.47 -3.63
N ILE A 58 14.96 -9.50 -2.31
CA ILE A 58 14.82 -8.33 -1.46
C ILE A 58 15.95 -8.44 -0.42
N GLU A 59 16.71 -7.38 -0.25
CA GLU A 59 17.79 -7.28 0.72
C GLU A 59 17.43 -6.24 1.78
N VAL A 60 17.41 -6.66 3.05
CA VAL A 60 17.11 -5.79 4.18
C VAL A 60 18.41 -5.18 4.67
N LEU A 61 18.57 -3.88 4.47
CA LEU A 61 19.82 -3.15 4.75
C LEU A 61 19.86 -2.49 6.14
N ALA A 62 18.74 -2.48 6.87
CA ALA A 62 18.60 -1.83 8.16
C ALA A 62 17.81 -2.71 9.14
N PRO A 63 18.04 -2.62 10.46
CA PRO A 63 17.28 -3.38 11.44
C PRO A 63 15.81 -2.96 11.45
N ILE A 64 14.93 -3.93 11.63
CA ILE A 64 13.48 -3.72 11.67
C ILE A 64 13.12 -3.05 13.00
N ARG A 65 12.41 -1.92 12.93
CA ARG A 65 11.95 -1.16 14.09
C ARG A 65 10.48 -0.80 13.92
N TRP A 66 9.73 -0.90 15.00
CA TRP A 66 8.29 -0.63 15.04
C TRP A 66 8.02 0.67 15.77
N MET A 67 6.96 1.36 15.37
CA MET A 67 6.41 2.48 16.11
C MET A 67 4.89 2.49 15.98
N ASN A 68 4.24 3.08 16.98
CA ASN A 68 2.80 3.30 16.95
C ASN A 68 2.53 4.71 16.42
N LEU A 69 1.70 4.80 15.38
CA LEU A 69 1.24 6.06 14.81
C LEU A 69 -0.29 6.07 14.81
N ARG A 70 -0.89 7.10 15.42
CA ARG A 70 -2.34 7.31 15.39
C ARG A 70 -2.68 8.46 14.45
N ARG A 71 -3.62 8.23 13.54
CA ARG A 71 -4.20 9.26 12.66
C ARG A 71 -5.72 9.23 12.76
N ASN A 72 -6.35 10.39 12.55
CA ASN A 72 -7.80 10.46 12.36
C ASN A 72 -8.08 10.21 10.87
N GLU A 73 -8.56 9.00 10.54
CA GLU A 73 -8.93 8.63 9.18
C GLU A 73 -10.46 8.62 9.01
N VAL A 74 -10.94 8.85 7.79
CA VAL A 74 -12.37 8.79 7.46
C VAL A 74 -12.83 7.33 7.48
N ALA A 75 -13.83 7.01 8.31
CA ALA A 75 -14.33 5.65 8.46
C ALA A 75 -15.13 5.17 7.23
N SER A 76 -15.94 6.05 6.65
CA SER A 76 -16.71 5.75 5.43
C SER A 76 -17.09 7.05 4.72
N VAL A 77 -17.22 6.97 3.40
CA VAL A 77 -17.82 8.04 2.61
C VAL A 77 -19.33 7.82 2.61
N VAL A 78 -20.10 8.80 3.07
CA VAL A 78 -21.55 8.72 3.12
C VAL A 78 -22.13 8.68 1.70
N SER A 79 -23.09 7.79 1.45
CA SER A 79 -23.79 7.70 0.18
C SER A 79 -24.62 8.96 -0.09
N THR A 80 -24.35 9.63 -1.21
CA THR A 80 -25.12 10.81 -1.66
C THR A 80 -26.61 10.52 -1.83
N ARG A 81 -26.96 9.30 -2.26
CA ARG A 81 -28.35 8.85 -2.38
C ARG A 81 -29.07 8.83 -1.03
N ASN A 82 -28.41 8.32 0.00
CA ASN A 82 -29.00 8.24 1.35
C ASN A 82 -29.21 9.64 1.92
N VAL A 83 -28.25 10.55 1.68
CA VAL A 83 -28.36 11.96 2.08
C VAL A 83 -29.54 12.64 1.39
N GLN A 84 -29.68 12.49 0.07
CA GLN A 84 -30.79 13.08 -0.69
C GLN A 84 -32.16 12.52 -0.27
N GLN A 85 -32.23 11.23 0.04
CA GLN A 85 -33.45 10.61 0.54
C GLN A 85 -33.84 11.17 1.92
N ALA A 86 -32.88 11.26 2.85
CA ALA A 86 -33.11 11.84 4.18
C ALA A 86 -33.54 13.32 4.09
N MET A 87 -32.91 14.11 3.21
CA MET A 87 -33.29 15.51 2.96
C MET A 87 -34.72 15.66 2.43
N LYS A 88 -35.18 14.73 1.58
CA LYS A 88 -36.55 14.75 1.03
C LYS A 88 -37.59 14.24 2.02
N GLN A 89 -37.23 13.30 2.88
CA GLN A 89 -38.16 12.65 3.82
C GLN A 89 -38.27 13.39 5.16
N GLY A 90 -37.33 14.29 5.49
CA GLY A 90 -37.39 15.11 6.70
C GLY A 90 -37.09 14.38 8.01
N THR A 91 -36.80 13.07 7.95
CA THR A 91 -36.42 12.24 9.10
C THR A 91 -35.19 11.41 8.76
N GLY A 92 -34.14 11.53 9.58
CA GLY A 92 -33.01 10.60 9.59
C GLY A 92 -33.24 9.53 10.66
N ASN A 93 -32.99 8.27 10.31
CA ASN A 93 -32.75 7.24 11.32
C ASN A 93 -31.34 7.37 11.86
#